data_AF-A0A925H6Q0-F1
#
_entry.id   AF-A0A925H6Q0-F1
#
_cell.length_a   1.000
_cell.length_b   1.000
_cell.length_c   1.000
_cell.angle_alpha   90.00
_cell.angle_beta   90.00
_cell.angle_gamma   90.00
#
_symmetry.space_group_name_H-M   'P 1'
#
loop_
_entity.id
_entity.type
_entity.pdbx_description
1 polymer ?
#
loop_
_entity_poly.entity_id
_entity_poly.type
_entity_poly.pdbx_seq_one_letter_code
_entity_poly.pdbx_strand_id
1 'polypeptide(L)'
;MKRISTLTFAFLILSAFGLETVSAQITIKMPDIPRIKKPKAEPPRTGGGDDASAPPATVSTANSTGVGAARADDGPRIIKTQLHVKIWQNHSYWPPKATEQLYNTTSWLPDIRFKVMGPVPGGSQLSVDVTRPDGSLWVSLDCPTEEIRADQTLTVETPREPPGGTKVFTTATGVYGFTIRLKNALTGQNQALFSGKFKVGKVDKSKGIPKFKNTVTYYVDHDWTLPLGLIWTVASSSSNLHLGASMWFKGVAGPKAAYLFYKGKQVASTKEAGDAKPGVELNTFDNDTGDPRWEQIDFTWYGANFTVPATSTHPSIFFLDKNPGDYEVKVLCGGALCREMKFSIGPDGKLVDNGLVAANKINSPYTVVPVKVVGTLDGQWQPMAWKTDVFYGNPLQGFTAP
;
A
#
# COMPACT_ATOMS: atom_id res chain seq x y z
N MET A 1 -11.31 -59.67 24.54
CA MET A 1 -11.73 -60.84 23.73
C MET A 1 -12.89 -60.38 22.84
N LYS A 2 -13.02 -60.69 21.54
CA LYS A 2 -12.28 -61.59 20.63
C LYS A 2 -11.71 -60.80 19.41
N ARG A 3 -10.74 -61.39 18.69
CA ARG A 3 -10.15 -60.86 17.44
C ARG A 3 -10.60 -61.67 16.22
N ILE A 4 -10.81 -61.00 15.08
CA ILE A 4 -11.05 -61.47 13.70
C ILE A 4 -10.58 -60.28 12.81
N SER A 5 -9.62 -60.30 11.87
CA SER A 5 -8.78 -61.34 11.22
C SER A 5 -9.55 -62.28 10.27
N THR A 6 -9.27 -62.38 8.96
CA THR A 6 -8.08 -61.98 8.15
C THR A 6 -8.44 -61.92 6.65
N LEU A 7 -7.47 -61.55 5.78
CA LEU A 7 -7.44 -61.66 4.29
C LEU A 7 -8.40 -60.72 3.51
N THR A 8 -7.92 -59.76 2.73
CA THR A 8 -7.09 -59.82 1.48
C THR A 8 -7.89 -60.24 0.24
N PHE A 9 -8.26 -59.26 -0.59
CA PHE A 9 -8.40 -59.45 -2.04
C PHE A 9 -8.02 -58.15 -2.76
N ALA A 10 -7.14 -58.23 -3.75
CA ALA A 10 -6.67 -57.10 -4.54
C ALA A 10 -6.71 -57.46 -6.03
N PHE A 11 -7.60 -56.81 -6.79
CA PHE A 11 -7.58 -56.67 -8.26
C PHE A 11 -8.41 -55.40 -8.55
N LEU A 12 -7.79 -54.25 -8.87
CA LEU A 12 -7.30 -53.87 -10.20
C LEU A 12 -8.45 -53.52 -11.15
N ILE A 13 -8.82 -52.24 -11.18
CA ILE A 13 -9.40 -51.58 -12.36
C ILE A 13 -8.58 -50.31 -12.61
N LEU A 14 -7.81 -50.34 -13.71
CA LEU A 14 -7.20 -49.17 -14.30
C LEU A 14 -8.24 -48.58 -15.28
N SER A 15 -8.75 -47.38 -15.02
CA SER A 15 -9.59 -46.67 -15.98
C SER A 15 -9.12 -45.22 -16.09
N ALA A 16 -8.59 -44.87 -17.26
CA ALA A 16 -8.01 -43.57 -17.53
C ALA A 16 -9.08 -42.49 -17.63
N PHE A 17 -8.84 -41.36 -16.96
CA PHE A 17 -9.46 -40.08 -17.27
C PHE A 17 -8.38 -39.10 -17.72
N GLY A 18 -8.05 -39.17 -19.01
CA GLY A 18 -7.33 -38.09 -19.68
C GLY A 18 -8.31 -36.95 -19.97
N LEU A 19 -8.14 -35.83 -19.29
CA LEU A 19 -8.84 -34.58 -19.61
C LEU A 19 -7.95 -33.73 -20.51
N GLU A 20 -8.15 -33.86 -21.82
CA GLU A 20 -7.57 -32.92 -22.79
C GLU A 20 -8.28 -31.57 -22.69
N THR A 21 -7.58 -30.54 -22.21
CA THR A 21 -8.07 -29.17 -22.22
C THR A 21 -7.93 -28.58 -23.63
N VAL A 22 -8.98 -28.73 -24.44
CA VAL A 22 -9.07 -28.07 -25.76
C VAL A 22 -9.28 -26.57 -25.56
N SER A 23 -8.18 -25.81 -25.67
CA SER A 23 -8.21 -24.34 -25.66
C SER A 23 -8.83 -23.79 -26.95
N ALA A 24 -10.15 -23.60 -26.95
CA ALA A 24 -10.85 -22.93 -28.04
C ALA A 24 -10.42 -21.46 -28.15
N GLN A 25 -9.69 -21.10 -29.20
CA GLN A 25 -9.37 -19.71 -29.52
C GLN A 25 -10.64 -18.96 -29.98
N ILE A 26 -11.18 -18.10 -29.11
CA ILE A 26 -12.28 -17.20 -29.47
C ILE A 26 -11.70 -16.01 -30.24
N THR A 27 -11.79 -16.06 -31.57
CA THR A 27 -11.43 -14.94 -32.45
C THR A 27 -12.48 -13.83 -32.36
N ILE A 28 -12.29 -12.88 -31.45
CA ILE A 28 -13.12 -11.68 -31.34
C ILE A 28 -12.73 -10.73 -32.48
N LYS A 29 -13.56 -10.66 -33.54
CA LYS A 29 -13.49 -9.56 -34.52
C LYS A 29 -14.03 -8.29 -33.88
N MET A 30 -13.14 -7.35 -33.54
CA MET A 30 -13.56 -5.99 -33.18
C MET A 30 -14.07 -5.26 -34.44
N PRO A 31 -15.19 -4.51 -34.36
CA PRO A 31 -15.62 -3.64 -35.46
C PRO A 31 -14.67 -2.44 -35.61
N ASP A 32 -14.44 -1.99 -36.84
CA ASP A 32 -13.60 -0.83 -37.12
C ASP A 32 -14.17 0.45 -36.49
N ILE A 33 -13.38 1.06 -35.60
CA ILE A 33 -13.71 2.35 -34.98
C ILE A 33 -13.27 3.45 -35.95
N PRO A 34 -14.19 4.31 -36.46
CA PRO A 34 -13.83 5.35 -37.41
C PRO A 34 -12.84 6.36 -36.79
N ARG A 35 -11.71 6.57 -37.49
CA ARG A 35 -10.65 7.50 -37.05
C ARG A 35 -11.14 8.94 -37.04
N ILE A 36 -11.25 9.53 -35.84
CA ILE A 36 -11.45 10.97 -35.67
C ILE A 36 -10.22 11.71 -36.23
N LYS A 37 -10.44 12.63 -37.18
CA LYS A 37 -9.39 13.49 -37.72
C LYS A 37 -8.93 14.47 -36.63
N LYS A 38 -7.63 14.50 -36.33
CA LYS A 38 -7.03 15.52 -35.45
C LYS A 38 -7.21 16.93 -36.06
N PRO A 39 -7.53 17.96 -35.26
CA PRO A 39 -7.47 19.34 -35.71
C PRO A 39 -6.07 19.72 -36.19
N LYS A 40 -6.01 20.58 -37.22
CA LYS A 40 -4.77 21.15 -37.76
C LYS A 40 -4.36 22.32 -36.86
N ALA A 41 -3.14 22.28 -36.30
CA ALA A 41 -2.60 23.40 -35.54
C ALA A 41 -2.26 24.58 -36.47
N GLU A 42 -2.56 25.81 -36.04
CA GLU A 42 -2.05 27.03 -36.67
C GLU A 42 -0.60 27.30 -36.27
N PRO A 43 0.19 27.96 -37.14
CA PRO A 43 1.58 28.31 -36.86
C PRO A 43 1.70 29.46 -35.84
N PRO A 44 2.83 29.58 -35.10
CA PRO A 44 3.02 30.63 -34.10
C PRO A 44 3.15 32.01 -34.74
N ARG A 45 2.63 33.03 -34.06
CA ARG A 45 2.79 34.44 -34.43
C ARG A 45 4.10 34.97 -33.85
N THR A 46 4.98 35.49 -34.69
CA THR A 46 6.28 36.07 -34.28
C THR A 46 6.16 37.56 -33.92
N GLY A 47 6.92 37.96 -32.90
CA GLY A 47 7.07 39.33 -32.39
C GLY A 47 7.26 39.26 -30.85
N GLY A 48 8.27 39.86 -30.24
CA GLY A 48 9.25 40.82 -30.73
C GLY A 48 9.23 42.05 -29.83
N GLY A 49 10.26 42.21 -28.98
CA GLY A 49 10.35 43.28 -28.00
C GLY A 49 11.35 42.96 -26.90
N ASP A 50 12.49 43.64 -26.93
CA ASP A 50 13.50 43.62 -25.86
C ASP A 50 13.00 44.40 -24.64
N ASP A 51 13.46 44.01 -23.44
CA ASP A 51 14.12 44.98 -22.55
C ASP A 51 14.88 44.29 -21.41
N ALA A 52 15.98 44.91 -20.98
CA ALA A 52 16.88 44.38 -19.96
C ALA A 52 16.70 45.08 -18.61
N SER A 53 16.78 44.34 -17.49
CA SER A 53 17.09 44.88 -16.16
C SER A 53 17.68 43.82 -15.23
N ALA A 54 18.58 44.27 -14.35
CA ALA A 54 19.46 43.42 -13.54
C ALA A 54 18.78 42.82 -12.30
N PRO A 55 19.32 41.71 -11.72
CA PRO A 55 18.68 41.00 -10.62
C PRO A 55 19.09 41.53 -9.23
N PRO A 56 18.17 41.57 -8.25
CA PRO A 56 18.52 41.61 -6.84
C PRO A 56 18.88 40.20 -6.30
N ALA A 57 19.78 40.14 -5.32
CA ALA A 57 20.26 38.90 -4.71
C ALA A 57 19.41 38.47 -3.48
N THR A 58 19.72 37.27 -2.96
CA THR A 58 19.19 36.64 -1.71
C THR A 58 17.69 36.28 -1.73
N VAL A 59 17.22 35.18 -1.14
CA VAL A 59 17.80 34.24 -0.14
C VAL A 59 17.66 32.78 -0.63
N SER A 60 18.68 31.95 -0.43
CA SER A 60 18.59 30.51 -0.73
C SER A 60 18.02 29.73 0.46
N THR A 61 16.71 29.46 0.45
CA THR A 61 16.11 28.44 1.32
C THR A 61 16.45 27.05 0.79
N ALA A 62 17.03 26.22 1.64
CA ALA A 62 17.48 24.87 1.27
C ALA A 62 16.28 23.92 1.04
N ASN A 63 15.75 23.92 -0.18
CA ASN A 63 14.76 22.92 -0.60
C ASN A 63 15.36 21.51 -0.56
N SER A 64 14.70 20.61 0.17
CA SER A 64 15.03 19.19 0.26
C SER A 64 14.90 18.50 -1.11
N THR A 65 16.00 18.41 -1.85
CA THR A 65 16.05 17.82 -3.19
C THR A 65 16.39 16.34 -3.14
N GLY A 66 15.37 15.49 -2.98
CA GLY A 66 15.59 14.06 -2.74
C GLY A 66 14.50 13.03 -3.10
N VAL A 67 13.36 13.41 -3.70
CA VAL A 67 12.50 12.57 -4.58
C VAL A 67 11.76 13.55 -5.50
N GLY A 68 11.44 13.17 -6.74
CA GLY A 68 11.00 14.08 -7.80
C GLY A 68 9.93 15.10 -7.38
N ALA A 69 10.27 16.38 -7.53
CA ALA A 69 9.32 17.48 -7.36
C ALA A 69 8.16 17.30 -8.36
N ALA A 70 6.94 17.36 -7.85
CA ALA A 70 5.73 17.35 -8.66
C ALA A 70 5.80 18.43 -9.74
N ARG A 71 5.67 18.07 -11.02
CA ARG A 71 5.26 19.07 -12.01
C ARG A 71 3.83 19.48 -11.69
N ALA A 72 3.56 20.78 -11.69
CA ALA A 72 2.25 21.34 -11.35
C ALA A 72 1.13 20.91 -12.33
N ASP A 73 1.50 20.32 -13.47
CA ASP A 73 0.63 20.05 -14.60
C ASP A 73 -0.09 18.67 -14.54
N ASP A 74 0.30 17.76 -13.65
CA ASP A 74 -0.17 16.35 -13.67
C ASP A 74 -1.52 16.10 -12.95
N GLY A 75 -2.13 17.13 -12.35
CA GLY A 75 -3.41 17.01 -11.66
C GLY A 75 -3.39 16.18 -10.36
N PRO A 76 -4.57 15.93 -9.76
CA PRO A 76 -4.69 15.18 -8.51
C PRO A 76 -4.36 13.70 -8.71
N ARG A 77 -3.64 13.12 -7.74
CA ARG A 77 -3.17 11.72 -7.84
C ARG A 77 -3.06 11.03 -6.49
N ILE A 78 -3.29 9.71 -6.48
CA ILE A 78 -3.26 8.89 -5.27
C ILE A 78 -1.81 8.50 -4.92
N ILE A 79 -1.43 8.71 -3.66
CA ILE A 79 -0.18 8.25 -3.09
C ILE A 79 -0.35 6.76 -2.74
N LYS A 80 0.02 5.87 -3.68
CA LYS A 80 -0.21 4.41 -3.60
C LYS A 80 0.30 3.77 -2.29
N THR A 81 1.42 4.27 -1.77
CA THR A 81 2.07 3.86 -0.51
C THR A 81 1.30 4.25 0.75
N GLN A 82 0.27 5.08 0.64
CA GLN A 82 -0.59 5.51 1.75
C GLN A 82 -2.08 5.25 1.43
N LEU A 83 -2.35 4.18 0.68
CA LEU A 83 -3.69 3.64 0.39
C LEU A 83 -3.90 2.35 1.19
N HIS A 84 -4.91 2.34 2.05
CA HIS A 84 -5.21 1.27 2.99
C HIS A 84 -6.68 0.88 2.87
N VAL A 85 -6.94 -0.42 2.67
CA VAL A 85 -8.29 -0.99 2.72
C VAL A 85 -8.40 -1.86 3.96
N LYS A 86 -9.32 -1.50 4.86
CA LYS A 86 -9.72 -2.27 6.04
C LYS A 86 -11.18 -2.68 5.94
N ILE A 87 -11.69 -3.25 7.03
CA ILE A 87 -13.08 -3.62 7.18
C ILE A 87 -13.73 -2.77 8.29
N TRP A 88 -14.85 -2.13 7.96
CA TRP A 88 -15.80 -1.64 8.95
C TRP A 88 -16.85 -2.73 9.19
N GLN A 89 -16.89 -3.29 10.40
CA GLN A 89 -17.76 -4.40 10.76
C GLN A 89 -19.04 -3.90 11.46
N ASN A 90 -20.14 -4.59 11.25
CA ASN A 90 -21.40 -4.42 11.98
C ASN A 90 -21.81 -5.77 12.59
N HIS A 91 -22.41 -5.75 13.78
CA HIS A 91 -22.82 -6.96 14.54
C HIS A 91 -24.26 -7.40 14.28
N SER A 92 -24.91 -6.76 13.29
CA SER A 92 -26.12 -7.24 12.64
C SER A 92 -25.92 -7.36 11.13
N TYR A 93 -26.83 -8.07 10.47
CA TYR A 93 -26.91 -8.13 9.01
C TYR A 93 -28.34 -7.85 8.54
N TRP A 94 -28.48 -7.16 7.41
CA TRP A 94 -29.76 -6.95 6.74
C TRP A 94 -29.79 -7.79 5.44
N PRO A 95 -30.44 -8.97 5.44
CA PRO A 95 -30.61 -9.74 4.22
C PRO A 95 -31.39 -8.95 3.15
N PRO A 96 -31.12 -9.18 1.85
CA PRO A 96 -31.89 -8.55 0.78
C PRO A 96 -33.39 -8.81 0.96
N LYS A 97 -34.20 -7.75 0.89
CA LYS A 97 -35.66 -7.75 1.08
C LYS A 97 -36.15 -8.07 2.51
N ALA A 98 -35.28 -8.19 3.50
CA ALA A 98 -35.71 -8.37 4.89
C ALA A 98 -36.34 -7.10 5.48
N THR A 99 -37.40 -7.28 6.27
CA THR A 99 -38.05 -6.23 7.07
C THR A 99 -37.32 -5.97 8.39
N GLU A 100 -36.58 -6.96 8.89
CA GLU A 100 -35.84 -6.92 10.16
C GLU A 100 -34.37 -7.35 9.97
N GLN A 101 -33.51 -6.92 10.89
CA GLN A 101 -32.10 -7.31 10.90
C GLN A 101 -31.86 -8.63 11.63
N LEU A 102 -30.93 -9.43 11.11
CA LEU A 102 -30.40 -10.60 11.79
C LEU A 102 -29.35 -10.19 12.81
N TYR A 103 -29.74 -10.23 14.09
CA TYR A 103 -28.81 -10.07 15.22
C TYR A 103 -27.86 -11.26 15.36
N ASN A 104 -26.71 -11.06 16.01
CA ASN A 104 -25.62 -12.06 16.16
C ASN A 104 -25.06 -12.58 14.81
N THR A 105 -25.27 -11.83 13.74
CA THR A 105 -24.72 -12.10 12.40
C THR A 105 -23.84 -10.91 12.02
N THR A 106 -22.53 -11.13 11.96
CA THR A 106 -21.58 -10.09 11.56
C THR A 106 -21.67 -9.84 10.07
N SER A 107 -21.66 -8.57 9.67
CA SER A 107 -21.57 -8.13 8.28
C SER A 107 -20.55 -7.00 8.15
N TRP A 108 -20.18 -6.63 6.93
CA TRP A 108 -19.11 -5.67 6.70
C TRP A 108 -19.32 -4.73 5.50
N LEU A 109 -18.56 -3.64 5.54
CA LEU A 109 -18.34 -2.64 4.48
C LEU A 109 -16.83 -2.37 4.40
N PRO A 110 -16.23 -2.09 3.23
CA PRO A 110 -14.84 -1.69 3.17
C PRO A 110 -14.65 -0.30 3.78
N ASP A 111 -13.59 -0.14 4.57
CA ASP A 111 -13.08 1.14 5.03
C ASP A 111 -11.83 1.47 4.19
N ILE A 112 -11.90 2.49 3.35
CA ILE A 112 -10.84 2.84 2.39
C ILE A 112 -10.28 4.20 2.75
N ARG A 113 -9.06 4.20 3.30
CA ARG A 113 -8.30 5.39 3.63
C ARG A 113 -7.16 5.60 2.65
N PHE A 114 -7.06 6.79 2.09
CA PHE A 114 -6.07 7.12 1.07
C PHE A 114 -5.55 8.54 1.21
N LYS A 115 -4.41 8.82 0.57
CA LYS A 115 -3.87 10.18 0.47
C LYS A 115 -3.84 10.64 -0.98
N VAL A 116 -4.40 11.82 -1.22
CA VAL A 116 -4.38 12.52 -2.51
C VAL A 116 -3.29 13.58 -2.43
N MET A 117 -2.47 13.67 -3.47
CA MET A 117 -1.64 14.84 -3.73
C MET A 117 -2.35 15.71 -4.77
N GLY A 118 -2.42 17.01 -4.53
CA GLY A 118 -3.22 17.93 -5.33
C GLY A 118 -2.67 18.21 -6.73
N PRO A 119 -3.31 19.15 -7.47
CA PRO A 119 -4.39 20.01 -7.00
C PRO A 119 -5.76 19.31 -6.96
N VAL A 120 -6.57 19.61 -5.94
CA VAL A 120 -8.01 19.27 -5.87
C VAL A 120 -8.78 20.59 -5.96
N PRO A 121 -9.39 20.95 -7.10
CA PRO A 121 -10.04 22.24 -7.27
C PRO A 121 -11.30 22.40 -6.41
N GLY A 122 -11.69 23.65 -6.10
CA GLY A 122 -12.98 23.97 -5.48
C GLY A 122 -14.18 23.39 -6.23
N GLY A 123 -15.21 22.96 -5.50
CA GLY A 123 -16.39 22.28 -6.05
C GLY A 123 -16.18 20.81 -6.47
N SER A 124 -15.01 20.23 -6.14
CA SER A 124 -14.75 18.81 -6.38
C SER A 124 -15.24 17.92 -5.23
N GLN A 125 -15.60 16.69 -5.57
CA GLN A 125 -16.08 15.63 -4.69
C GLN A 125 -15.30 14.34 -4.99
N LEU A 126 -14.53 13.86 -4.01
CA LEU A 126 -13.92 12.53 -4.06
C LEU A 126 -14.96 11.48 -3.70
N SER A 127 -14.91 10.34 -4.39
CA SER A 127 -15.82 9.22 -4.13
C SER A 127 -15.16 7.88 -4.41
N VAL A 128 -15.61 6.83 -3.73
CA VAL A 128 -15.13 5.47 -3.93
C VAL A 128 -16.29 4.59 -4.37
N ASP A 129 -16.26 4.18 -5.65
CA ASP A 129 -17.16 3.17 -6.18
C ASP A 129 -16.60 1.79 -5.83
N VAL A 130 -17.35 0.96 -5.11
CA VAL A 130 -16.95 -0.42 -4.76
C VAL A 130 -17.76 -1.41 -5.59
N THR A 131 -17.12 -2.40 -6.20
CA THR A 131 -17.76 -3.47 -6.97
C THR A 131 -17.66 -4.82 -6.27
N ARG A 132 -18.69 -5.64 -6.45
CA ARG A 132 -18.77 -7.03 -5.98
C ARG A 132 -17.81 -7.93 -6.78
N PRO A 133 -17.58 -9.19 -6.35
CA PRO A 133 -16.77 -10.16 -7.10
C PRO A 133 -17.28 -10.48 -8.51
N ASP A 134 -18.56 -10.26 -8.81
CA ASP A 134 -19.15 -10.38 -10.16
C ASP A 134 -18.94 -9.11 -11.03
N GLY A 135 -18.27 -8.07 -10.50
CA GLY A 135 -18.04 -6.79 -11.17
C GLY A 135 -19.18 -5.78 -11.06
N SER A 136 -20.35 -6.14 -10.51
CA SER A 136 -21.47 -5.22 -10.32
C SER A 136 -21.16 -4.15 -9.27
N LEU A 137 -21.67 -2.93 -9.47
CA LEU A 137 -21.57 -1.85 -8.48
C LEU A 137 -22.33 -2.25 -7.20
N TRP A 138 -21.63 -2.21 -6.07
CA TRP A 138 -22.21 -2.47 -4.75
C TRP A 138 -22.67 -1.18 -4.10
N VAL A 139 -21.78 -0.20 -3.99
CA VAL A 139 -22.00 1.08 -3.31
C VAL A 139 -21.06 2.14 -3.89
N SER A 140 -21.51 3.40 -3.92
CA SER A 140 -20.67 4.56 -4.14
C SER A 140 -20.61 5.35 -2.84
N LEU A 141 -19.39 5.64 -2.38
CA LEU A 141 -19.12 6.28 -1.08
C LEU A 141 -18.52 7.67 -1.34
N ASP A 142 -19.34 8.72 -1.28
CA ASP A 142 -18.86 10.09 -1.36
C ASP A 142 -18.08 10.44 -0.08
N CYS A 143 -16.85 10.91 -0.24
CA CYS A 143 -15.88 11.08 0.85
C CYS A 143 -15.72 12.57 1.23
N PRO A 144 -15.36 12.91 2.48
CA PRO A 144 -14.96 14.27 2.83
C PRO A 144 -13.87 14.78 1.88
N THR A 145 -14.10 15.93 1.26
CA THR A 145 -13.24 16.50 0.21
C THR A 145 -12.97 17.97 0.50
N GLU A 146 -11.70 18.34 0.51
CA GLU A 146 -11.23 19.72 0.71
C GLU A 146 -10.52 20.19 -0.57
N GLU A 147 -10.57 21.50 -0.82
CA GLU A 147 -9.76 22.13 -1.87
C GLU A 147 -8.29 22.18 -1.41
N ILE A 148 -7.38 21.66 -2.23
CA ILE A 148 -5.94 21.65 -1.94
C ILE A 148 -5.10 22.02 -3.18
N ARG A 149 -3.98 22.70 -2.94
CA ARG A 149 -3.00 23.11 -3.95
C ARG A 149 -2.14 21.94 -4.44
N ALA A 150 -1.38 22.16 -5.52
CA ALA A 150 -0.58 21.13 -6.18
C ALA A 150 0.56 20.54 -5.32
N ASP A 151 1.06 21.32 -4.37
CA ASP A 151 2.09 20.98 -3.37
C ASP A 151 1.51 20.38 -2.08
N GLN A 152 0.19 20.43 -1.91
CA GLN A 152 -0.51 19.96 -0.72
C GLN A 152 -1.01 18.52 -0.88
N THR A 153 -1.35 17.92 0.26
CA THR A 153 -1.88 16.56 0.33
C THR A 153 -3.05 16.46 1.28
N LEU A 154 -4.11 15.76 0.85
CA LEU A 154 -5.33 15.52 1.62
C LEU A 154 -5.39 14.04 2.02
N THR A 155 -5.66 13.76 3.29
CA THR A 155 -5.97 12.39 3.75
C THR A 155 -7.48 12.22 3.77
N VAL A 156 -7.97 11.17 3.14
CA VAL A 156 -9.39 10.88 2.93
C VAL A 156 -9.70 9.50 3.45
N GLU A 157 -10.84 9.34 4.11
CA GLU A 157 -11.39 8.08 4.62
C GLU A 157 -12.84 7.99 4.14
N THR A 158 -13.30 6.80 3.76
CA THR A 158 -14.71 6.58 3.41
C THR A 158 -15.63 6.84 4.60
N PRO A 159 -16.84 7.39 4.39
CA PRO A 159 -17.78 7.65 5.49
C PRO A 159 -18.18 6.35 6.19
N ARG A 160 -18.20 6.39 7.53
CA ARG A 160 -18.68 5.26 8.37
C ARG A 160 -20.18 5.02 8.25
N GLU A 161 -20.92 6.04 7.84
CA GLU A 161 -22.35 5.98 7.52
C GLU A 161 -22.51 6.00 5.99
N PRO A 162 -22.59 4.83 5.33
CA PRO A 162 -22.79 4.77 3.88
C PRO A 162 -24.23 5.17 3.49
N PRO A 163 -24.46 5.57 2.22
CA PRO A 163 -25.82 5.70 1.69
C PRO A 163 -26.61 4.40 1.89
N GLY A 164 -27.79 4.49 2.53
CA GLY A 164 -28.60 3.31 2.90
C GLY A 164 -28.26 2.68 4.26
N GLY A 165 -27.27 3.22 5.00
CA GLY A 165 -26.92 2.81 6.36
C GLY A 165 -26.50 1.34 6.46
N THR A 166 -26.84 0.67 7.55
CA THR A 166 -26.45 -0.74 7.78
C THR A 166 -27.03 -1.74 6.75
N LYS A 167 -27.95 -1.32 5.87
CA LYS A 167 -28.55 -2.18 4.84
C LYS A 167 -27.63 -2.49 3.66
N VAL A 168 -26.55 -1.72 3.44
CA VAL A 168 -25.60 -2.03 2.36
C VAL A 168 -24.53 -3.05 2.76
N PHE A 169 -24.37 -3.36 4.05
CA PHE A 169 -23.34 -4.28 4.54
C PHE A 169 -23.59 -5.71 4.02
N THR A 170 -22.51 -6.47 3.84
CA THR A 170 -22.57 -7.83 3.29
C THR A 170 -21.96 -8.87 4.22
N THR A 171 -22.36 -10.13 4.07
CA THR A 171 -21.72 -11.29 4.72
C THR A 171 -20.80 -12.06 3.77
N ALA A 172 -20.82 -11.72 2.47
CA ALA A 172 -20.04 -12.38 1.44
C ALA A 172 -18.54 -12.08 1.55
N THR A 173 -17.72 -12.95 0.97
CA THR A 173 -16.24 -12.86 0.92
C THR A 173 -15.78 -13.07 -0.52
N GLY A 174 -14.56 -12.65 -0.86
CA GLY A 174 -14.02 -12.79 -2.21
C GLY A 174 -13.13 -11.61 -2.60
N VAL A 175 -12.87 -11.46 -3.91
CA VAL A 175 -12.12 -10.33 -4.45
C VAL A 175 -13.10 -9.24 -4.87
N TYR A 176 -13.04 -8.09 -4.22
CA TYR A 176 -13.85 -6.91 -4.52
C TYR A 176 -13.03 -5.90 -5.31
N GLY A 177 -13.67 -5.15 -6.21
CA GLY A 177 -13.04 -4.03 -6.90
C GLY A 177 -13.37 -2.70 -6.23
N PHE A 178 -12.55 -1.69 -6.47
CA PHE A 178 -12.89 -0.31 -6.16
C PHE A 178 -12.29 0.68 -7.17
N THR A 179 -12.89 1.86 -7.28
CA THR A 179 -12.36 2.98 -8.05
C THR A 179 -12.52 4.28 -7.27
N ILE A 180 -11.41 4.97 -7.01
CA ILE A 180 -11.39 6.32 -6.44
C ILE A 180 -11.59 7.31 -7.59
N ARG A 181 -12.60 8.16 -7.50
CA ARG A 181 -12.95 9.18 -8.49
C ARG A 181 -12.90 10.57 -7.91
N LEU A 182 -12.55 11.54 -8.76
CA LEU A 182 -12.81 12.96 -8.56
C LEU A 182 -13.92 13.41 -9.52
N LYS A 183 -15.03 13.89 -8.97
CA LYS A 183 -16.13 14.52 -9.71
C LYS A 183 -16.06 16.03 -9.43
N ASN A 184 -16.30 16.89 -10.41
CA ASN A 184 -16.49 18.33 -10.18
C ASN A 184 -17.66 18.82 -11.03
N ALA A 185 -18.74 19.24 -10.35
CA ALA A 185 -19.98 19.61 -11.02
C ALA A 185 -19.89 20.96 -11.75
N LEU A 186 -18.97 21.84 -11.34
CA LEU A 186 -18.78 23.16 -11.94
C LEU A 186 -18.07 23.08 -13.31
N THR A 187 -17.20 22.08 -13.48
CA THR A 187 -16.42 21.85 -14.71
C THR A 187 -16.91 20.65 -15.53
N GLY A 188 -17.86 19.88 -15.02
CA GLY A 188 -18.31 18.61 -15.61
C GLY A 188 -17.28 17.47 -15.53
N GLN A 189 -16.20 17.63 -14.76
CA GLN A 189 -15.14 16.63 -14.63
C GLN A 189 -15.64 15.38 -13.90
N ASN A 190 -15.31 14.19 -14.41
CA ASN A 190 -15.48 12.90 -13.73
C ASN A 190 -14.28 12.01 -14.08
N GLN A 191 -13.25 12.05 -13.25
CA GLN A 191 -11.96 11.40 -13.48
C GLN A 191 -11.77 10.25 -12.49
N ALA A 192 -11.43 9.05 -12.99
CA ALA A 192 -10.89 8.00 -12.14
C ALA A 192 -9.43 8.34 -11.79
N LEU A 193 -9.11 8.44 -10.50
CA LEU A 193 -7.75 8.71 -10.01
C LEU A 193 -6.98 7.41 -9.76
N PHE A 194 -7.69 6.34 -9.39
CA PHE A 194 -7.12 5.03 -9.09
C PHE A 194 -8.20 3.95 -9.15
N SER A 195 -7.85 2.75 -9.61
CA SER A 195 -8.69 1.55 -9.51
C SER A 195 -7.87 0.41 -8.94
N GLY A 196 -8.50 -0.43 -8.12
CA GLY A 196 -7.84 -1.58 -7.50
C GLY A 196 -8.79 -2.70 -7.12
N LYS A 197 -8.23 -3.75 -6.54
CA LYS A 197 -8.92 -4.94 -6.04
C LYS A 197 -8.36 -5.36 -4.69
N PHE A 198 -9.23 -5.78 -3.78
CA PHE A 198 -8.85 -6.29 -2.46
C PHE A 198 -9.57 -7.61 -2.18
N LYS A 199 -8.90 -8.51 -1.45
CA LYS A 199 -9.39 -9.86 -1.14
C LYS A 199 -9.85 -9.89 0.31
N VAL A 200 -11.13 -10.21 0.52
CA VAL A 200 -11.73 -10.33 1.86
C VAL A 200 -11.82 -11.78 2.27
N GLY A 201 -11.24 -12.08 3.43
CA GLY A 201 -11.39 -13.34 4.15
C GLY A 201 -12.24 -13.17 5.42
N LYS A 202 -12.41 -14.28 6.16
CA LYS A 202 -13.07 -14.29 7.46
C LYS A 202 -12.46 -15.35 8.39
N VAL A 203 -12.49 -15.09 9.69
CA VAL A 203 -12.11 -16.04 10.76
C VAL A 203 -13.34 -16.32 11.61
N ASP A 204 -13.59 -17.59 11.94
CA ASP A 204 -14.72 -17.95 12.80
C ASP A 204 -14.46 -17.51 14.26
N LYS A 205 -15.43 -16.80 14.86
CA LYS A 205 -15.41 -16.37 16.26
C LYS A 205 -16.40 -17.14 17.13
N SER A 206 -17.14 -18.09 16.56
CA SER A 206 -18.17 -18.85 17.27
C SER A 206 -17.65 -19.57 18.51
N LYS A 207 -16.37 -20.00 18.50
CA LYS A 207 -15.74 -20.87 19.52
C LYS A 207 -16.60 -22.12 19.82
N GLY A 208 -17.37 -22.60 18.83
CA GLY A 208 -18.31 -23.71 18.97
C GLY A 208 -19.63 -23.38 19.70
N ILE A 209 -19.85 -22.11 20.10
CA ILE A 209 -21.06 -21.67 20.80
C ILE A 209 -22.19 -21.44 19.78
N PRO A 210 -23.33 -22.18 19.83
CA PRO A 210 -24.36 -22.11 18.79
C PRO A 210 -24.98 -20.72 18.58
N LYS A 211 -25.00 -19.87 19.61
CA LYS A 211 -25.48 -18.48 19.54
C LYS A 211 -24.63 -17.60 18.61
N PHE A 212 -23.34 -17.90 18.50
CA PHE A 212 -22.36 -17.09 17.76
C PHE A 212 -21.93 -17.76 16.44
N LYS A 213 -22.66 -18.77 15.95
CA LYS A 213 -22.35 -19.51 14.70
C LYS A 213 -22.30 -18.63 13.43
N ASN A 214 -22.86 -17.43 13.47
CA ASN A 214 -22.86 -16.44 12.39
C ASN A 214 -21.96 -15.23 12.72
N THR A 215 -21.20 -15.28 13.82
CA THR A 215 -20.26 -14.26 14.25
C THR A 215 -18.87 -14.66 13.76
N VAL A 216 -18.37 -13.91 12.78
CA VAL A 216 -17.06 -14.09 12.16
C VAL A 216 -16.40 -12.73 12.05
N THR A 217 -15.08 -12.68 12.15
CA THR A 217 -14.34 -11.44 11.96
C THR A 217 -13.80 -11.39 10.54
N TYR A 218 -14.18 -10.33 9.82
CA TYR A 218 -13.77 -10.10 8.44
C TYR A 218 -12.44 -9.36 8.38
N TYR A 219 -11.62 -9.69 7.38
CA TYR A 219 -10.31 -9.04 7.17
C TYR A 219 -10.00 -8.89 5.68
N VAL A 220 -9.15 -7.92 5.35
CA VAL A 220 -8.53 -7.80 4.02
C VAL A 220 -7.16 -8.47 4.06
N ASP A 221 -6.87 -9.29 3.05
CA ASP A 221 -5.56 -9.93 2.89
C ASP A 221 -4.52 -8.92 2.36
N HIS A 222 -3.48 -8.66 3.16
CA HIS A 222 -2.39 -7.73 2.86
C HIS A 222 -1.01 -8.41 2.77
N ASP A 223 -0.96 -9.72 2.52
CA ASP A 223 0.31 -10.46 2.42
C ASP A 223 1.27 -9.92 1.34
N TRP A 224 0.72 -9.23 0.33
CA TRP A 224 1.48 -8.51 -0.68
C TRP A 224 2.40 -7.41 -0.11
N THR A 225 2.13 -6.91 1.10
CA THR A 225 2.93 -5.85 1.75
C THR A 225 4.24 -6.35 2.35
N LEU A 226 4.30 -7.63 2.76
CA LEU A 226 5.42 -8.20 3.51
C LEU A 226 6.80 -8.14 2.81
N PRO A 227 6.90 -8.33 1.48
CA PRO A 227 8.17 -8.15 0.77
C PRO A 227 8.45 -6.68 0.35
N LEU A 228 7.64 -5.69 0.75
CA LEU A 228 7.87 -4.28 0.43
C LEU A 228 8.45 -3.53 1.63
N GLY A 229 9.50 -2.75 1.35
CA GLY A 229 10.09 -1.77 2.27
C GLY A 229 10.04 -0.37 1.69
N LEU A 230 10.10 0.62 2.58
CA LEU A 230 10.20 2.04 2.25
C LEU A 230 11.49 2.60 2.86
N ILE A 231 12.18 3.50 2.15
CA ILE A 231 13.28 4.33 2.67
C ILE A 231 12.93 5.81 2.49
N TRP A 232 13.26 6.65 3.46
CA TRP A 232 13.19 8.12 3.35
C TRP A 232 14.16 8.83 4.30
N THR A 233 14.16 10.17 4.20
CA THR A 233 14.84 11.09 5.11
C THR A 233 13.89 11.56 6.21
N VAL A 234 14.24 11.32 7.48
CA VAL A 234 13.50 11.87 8.63
C VAL A 234 14.13 13.21 9.01
N ALA A 235 13.41 14.30 8.73
CA ALA A 235 13.82 15.62 9.19
C ALA A 235 13.67 15.75 10.72
N SER A 236 14.65 16.39 11.35
CA SER A 236 14.66 16.73 12.77
C SER A 236 14.65 18.25 12.98
N SER A 237 14.36 18.69 14.21
CA SER A 237 14.40 20.10 14.60
C SER A 237 15.78 20.76 14.52
N SER A 238 16.86 19.98 14.42
CA SER A 238 18.24 20.49 14.32
C SER A 238 18.80 20.48 12.89
N SER A 239 17.93 20.42 11.88
CA SER A 239 18.30 20.28 10.45
C SER A 239 19.03 18.99 10.09
N ASN A 240 19.09 18.00 10.98
CA ASN A 240 19.61 16.67 10.64
C ASN A 240 18.56 15.92 9.80
N LEU A 241 19.02 15.24 8.75
CA LEU A 241 18.23 14.29 7.97
C LEU A 241 18.66 12.88 8.34
N HIS A 242 17.93 12.25 9.27
CA HIS A 242 18.21 10.87 9.69
C HIS A 242 17.72 9.87 8.64
N LEU A 243 18.31 8.66 8.64
CA LEU A 243 17.76 7.54 7.88
C LEU A 243 16.45 7.05 8.51
N GLY A 244 15.39 6.98 7.70
CA GLY A 244 14.13 6.30 8.01
C GLY A 244 13.89 5.10 7.10
N ALA A 245 13.34 4.02 7.66
CA ALA A 245 12.90 2.84 6.91
C ALA A 245 11.62 2.22 7.48
N SER A 246 10.74 1.70 6.62
CA SER A 246 9.53 0.97 7.03
C SER A 246 9.58 -0.45 6.50
N MET A 247 9.10 -1.40 7.29
CA MET A 247 8.83 -2.77 6.82
C MET A 247 7.49 -3.28 7.39
N TRP A 248 6.85 -4.18 6.66
CA TRP A 248 5.61 -4.83 7.08
C TRP A 248 5.85 -6.18 7.77
N PHE A 249 5.06 -6.45 8.80
CA PHE A 249 5.06 -7.65 9.63
C PHE A 249 3.64 -8.21 9.75
N LYS A 250 3.49 -9.53 9.80
CA LYS A 250 2.19 -10.19 10.02
C LYS A 250 2.11 -10.72 11.45
N GLY A 251 0.93 -10.56 12.06
CA GLY A 251 0.68 -10.94 13.45
C GLY A 251 1.43 -10.09 14.47
N VAL A 252 1.38 -10.50 15.74
CA VAL A 252 1.98 -9.78 16.86
C VAL A 252 3.39 -10.31 17.14
N ALA A 253 4.34 -9.97 16.28
CA ALA A 253 5.75 -10.18 16.58
C ALA A 253 6.20 -9.19 17.66
N GLY A 254 6.86 -9.72 18.71
CA GLY A 254 7.36 -8.98 19.88
C GLY A 254 8.44 -7.92 19.55
N PRO A 255 9.16 -7.38 20.55
CA PRO A 255 10.05 -6.22 20.37
C PRO A 255 10.95 -6.31 19.14
N LYS A 256 10.88 -5.27 18.31
CA LYS A 256 11.56 -5.19 17.01
C LYS A 256 12.72 -4.20 17.09
N ALA A 257 13.86 -4.53 16.50
CA ALA A 257 15.04 -3.68 16.46
C ALA A 257 15.76 -3.82 15.14
N ALA A 258 16.20 -2.70 14.55
CA ALA A 258 16.82 -2.67 13.24
C ALA A 258 18.28 -2.19 13.30
N TYR A 259 19.12 -2.87 12.53
CA TYR A 259 20.57 -2.72 12.54
C TYR A 259 21.03 -2.39 11.11
N LEU A 260 21.74 -1.27 10.98
CA LEU A 260 22.27 -0.78 9.70
C LEU A 260 23.69 -1.29 9.52
N PHE A 261 23.94 -1.95 8.39
CA PHE A 261 25.24 -2.48 8.00
C PHE A 261 25.76 -1.77 6.76
N TYR A 262 27.07 -1.49 6.74
CA TYR A 262 27.83 -0.98 5.60
C TYR A 262 29.15 -1.75 5.51
N LYS A 263 29.52 -2.22 4.31
CA LYS A 263 30.71 -3.06 4.07
C LYS A 263 30.84 -4.24 5.06
N GLY A 264 29.71 -4.88 5.39
CA GLY A 264 29.63 -6.02 6.31
C GLY A 264 29.77 -5.71 7.80
N LYS A 265 29.90 -4.43 8.19
CA LYS A 265 29.99 -4.00 9.60
C LYS A 265 28.73 -3.26 10.02
N GLN A 266 28.25 -3.48 11.25
CA GLN A 266 27.21 -2.64 11.85
C GLN A 266 27.76 -1.22 11.99
N VAL A 267 26.98 -0.22 11.57
CA VAL A 267 27.31 1.20 11.68
C VAL A 267 26.28 2.02 12.47
N ALA A 268 25.06 1.50 12.65
CA ALA A 268 24.06 2.07 13.55
C ALA A 268 23.03 1.01 14.00
N SER A 269 22.35 1.24 15.12
CA SER A 269 21.24 0.42 15.61
C SER A 269 20.12 1.28 16.22
N THR A 270 18.87 0.86 16.03
CA THR A 270 17.72 1.51 16.68
C THR A 270 17.68 1.28 18.20
N LYS A 271 18.47 0.34 18.74
CA LYS A 271 18.60 0.15 20.20
C LYS A 271 19.58 1.11 20.86
N GLU A 272 20.61 1.54 20.14
CA GLU A 272 21.70 2.38 20.67
C GLU A 272 21.39 3.87 20.47
N ALA A 273 20.95 4.23 19.26
CA ALA A 273 20.64 5.61 18.88
C ALA A 273 19.60 5.61 17.76
N GLY A 274 18.34 5.35 18.09
CA GLY A 274 17.24 5.33 17.15
C GLY A 274 15.90 4.99 17.79
N ASP A 275 14.94 4.61 16.97
CA ASP A 275 13.59 4.25 17.39
C ASP A 275 12.98 3.20 16.44
N ALA A 276 11.96 2.49 16.90
CA ALA A 276 11.19 1.48 16.15
C ALA A 276 9.71 1.61 16.53
N LYS A 277 8.97 2.45 15.80
CA LYS A 277 7.58 2.81 16.13
C LYS A 277 6.57 2.04 15.29
N PRO A 278 5.38 1.72 15.82
CA PRO A 278 4.23 1.39 14.99
C PRO A 278 3.91 2.54 14.05
N GLY A 279 3.84 2.24 12.75
CA GLY A 279 3.38 3.15 11.71
C GLY A 279 1.90 2.90 11.41
N VAL A 280 1.62 2.13 10.36
CA VAL A 280 0.26 1.73 9.96
C VAL A 280 -0.09 0.34 10.49
N GLU A 281 -1.25 0.21 11.16
CA GLU A 281 -1.84 -1.08 11.53
C GLU A 281 -3.05 -1.40 10.63
N LEU A 282 -3.00 -2.54 9.95
CA LEU A 282 -4.07 -3.13 9.15
C LEU A 282 -4.57 -4.38 9.89
N ASN A 283 -5.55 -4.17 10.77
CA ASN A 283 -6.14 -5.18 11.63
C ASN A 283 -7.61 -5.42 11.29
N THR A 284 -8.16 -6.45 11.92
CA THR A 284 -9.60 -6.68 12.05
C THR A 284 -10.27 -5.65 12.94
N PHE A 285 -11.59 -5.46 12.78
CA PHE A 285 -12.39 -4.55 13.60
C PHE A 285 -12.33 -4.85 15.11
N ASP A 286 -12.44 -6.13 15.50
CA ASP A 286 -12.42 -6.56 16.91
C ASP A 286 -11.01 -6.52 17.52
N ASN A 287 -9.98 -6.67 16.69
CA ASN A 287 -8.55 -6.71 17.03
C ASN A 287 -8.21 -7.73 18.16
N ASP A 288 -8.84 -8.91 18.13
CA ASP A 288 -8.57 -9.96 19.12
C ASP A 288 -7.17 -10.57 18.95
N THR A 289 -6.68 -11.18 20.03
CA THR A 289 -5.50 -12.05 19.94
C THR A 289 -5.74 -13.22 18.97
N GLY A 290 -4.87 -13.33 17.96
CA GLY A 290 -4.93 -14.37 16.93
C GLY A 290 -5.60 -13.94 15.62
N ASP A 291 -6.13 -12.71 15.55
CA ASP A 291 -6.70 -12.19 14.30
C ASP A 291 -5.63 -11.84 13.25
N PRO A 292 -5.96 -11.92 11.95
CA PRO A 292 -5.12 -11.41 10.88
C PRO A 292 -4.84 -9.91 11.05
N ARG A 293 -3.57 -9.61 11.29
CA ARG A 293 -3.02 -8.25 11.45
C ARG A 293 -1.78 -8.12 10.59
N TRP A 294 -1.66 -7.00 9.89
CA TRP A 294 -0.42 -6.56 9.25
C TRP A 294 -0.03 -5.21 9.86
N GLU A 295 1.23 -5.07 10.24
CA GLU A 295 1.76 -3.92 10.95
C GLU A 295 3.00 -3.41 10.23
N GLN A 296 2.96 -2.15 9.81
CA GLN A 296 4.13 -1.42 9.37
C GLN A 296 4.87 -0.87 10.58
N ILE A 297 6.19 -1.03 10.59
CA ILE A 297 7.06 -0.52 11.65
C ILE A 297 8.05 0.44 11.02
N ASP A 298 8.11 1.64 11.58
CA ASP A 298 8.99 2.71 11.16
C ASP A 298 10.24 2.74 12.04
N PHE A 299 11.37 2.42 11.44
CA PHE A 299 12.70 2.45 12.03
C PHE A 299 13.37 3.78 11.71
N THR A 300 13.95 4.44 12.70
CA THR A 300 14.75 5.65 12.53
C THR A 300 16.09 5.48 13.22
N TRP A 301 17.20 5.83 12.55
CA TRP A 301 18.54 5.78 13.15
C TRP A 301 19.04 7.20 13.40
N TYR A 302 18.96 7.67 14.65
CA TYR A 302 19.53 8.95 15.06
C TYR A 302 21.07 8.97 14.96
N GLY A 303 21.70 7.79 15.02
CA GLY A 303 23.12 7.60 14.75
C GLY A 303 23.51 7.54 13.27
N ALA A 304 22.57 7.65 12.31
CA ALA A 304 22.87 7.59 10.88
C ALA A 304 22.18 8.72 10.09
N ASN A 305 22.97 9.68 9.59
CA ASN A 305 22.48 10.90 8.93
C ASN A 305 22.89 10.95 7.46
N PHE A 306 21.99 11.38 6.58
CA PHE A 306 22.28 11.54 5.16
C PHE A 306 23.40 12.56 4.90
N THR A 307 23.41 13.67 5.62
CA THR A 307 24.39 14.75 5.45
C THR A 307 24.99 15.18 6.78
N VAL A 308 26.19 15.76 6.72
CA VAL A 308 26.83 16.45 7.85
C VAL A 308 26.20 17.84 8.03
N PRO A 309 25.55 18.13 9.17
CA PRO A 309 25.15 19.49 9.52
C PRO A 309 26.39 20.37 9.71
N ALA A 310 26.35 21.62 9.25
CA ALA A 310 27.47 22.56 9.33
C ALA A 310 28.02 22.81 10.75
N THR A 311 27.25 22.44 11.78
CA THR A 311 27.55 22.63 13.21
C THR A 311 27.67 21.32 14.00
N SER A 312 27.66 20.15 13.35
CA SER A 312 27.63 18.87 14.06
C SER A 312 28.95 18.53 14.75
N THR A 313 28.94 18.52 16.08
CA THR A 313 30.08 18.16 16.94
C THR A 313 30.04 16.72 17.46
N HIS A 314 29.10 15.88 17.01
CA HIS A 314 28.97 14.49 17.46
C HIS A 314 29.84 13.53 16.62
N PRO A 315 30.99 13.04 17.13
CA PRO A 315 31.89 12.16 16.37
C PRO A 315 31.34 10.73 16.18
N SER A 316 30.25 10.37 16.86
CA SER A 316 29.63 9.05 16.83
C SER A 316 28.53 8.89 15.77
N ILE A 317 28.21 9.94 15.00
CA ILE A 317 27.21 9.86 13.93
C ILE A 317 27.87 9.30 12.67
N PHE A 318 27.24 8.28 12.09
CA PHE A 318 27.63 7.74 10.79
C PHE A 318 26.97 8.55 9.67
N PHE A 319 27.78 9.20 8.82
CA PHE A 319 27.28 10.03 7.73
C PHE A 319 27.27 9.26 6.41
N LEU A 320 26.08 9.12 5.81
CA LEU A 320 25.90 8.33 4.59
C LEU A 320 26.54 9.03 3.37
N ASP A 321 26.53 10.36 3.29
CA ASP A 321 27.21 11.11 2.21
C ASP A 321 28.73 10.93 2.18
N LYS A 322 29.35 10.60 3.32
CA LYS A 322 30.79 10.30 3.39
C LYS A 322 31.10 8.83 3.13
N ASN A 323 30.07 7.99 2.98
CA ASN A 323 30.18 6.54 2.87
C ASN A 323 29.29 6.01 1.73
N PRO A 324 29.50 6.43 0.46
CA PRO A 324 28.71 5.92 -0.66
C PRO A 324 28.90 4.40 -0.87
N GLY A 325 27.92 3.78 -1.53
CA GLY A 325 27.87 2.33 -1.79
C GLY A 325 26.65 1.65 -1.15
N ASP A 326 26.74 0.33 -0.98
CA ASP A 326 25.61 -0.51 -0.58
C ASP A 326 25.48 -0.66 0.94
N TYR A 327 24.22 -0.62 1.38
CA TYR A 327 23.77 -0.75 2.76
C TYR A 327 22.80 -1.91 2.91
N GLU A 328 22.79 -2.51 4.09
CA GLU A 328 21.85 -3.57 4.46
C GLU A 328 21.21 -3.24 5.81
N VAL A 329 19.88 -3.31 5.89
CA VAL A 329 19.12 -3.25 7.14
C VAL A 329 18.72 -4.66 7.50
N LYS A 330 19.07 -5.08 8.72
CA LYS A 330 18.61 -6.34 9.31
C LYS A 330 17.72 -6.06 10.51
N VAL A 331 16.53 -6.65 10.53
CA VAL A 331 15.58 -6.50 11.66
C VAL A 331 15.54 -7.78 12.49
N LEU A 332 15.73 -7.64 13.79
CA LEU A 332 15.44 -8.68 14.77
C LEU A 332 14.03 -8.49 15.33
N CYS A 333 13.26 -9.56 15.39
CA CYS A 333 11.95 -9.65 16.03
C CYS A 333 12.05 -10.65 17.19
N GLY A 334 11.89 -10.20 18.44
CA GLY A 334 12.07 -11.09 19.60
C GLY A 334 13.48 -11.72 19.70
N GLY A 335 14.49 -11.09 19.09
CA GLY A 335 15.87 -11.59 19.03
C GLY A 335 16.23 -12.45 17.81
N ALA A 336 15.24 -12.91 17.02
CA ALA A 336 15.49 -13.66 15.79
C ALA A 336 15.46 -12.75 14.55
N LEU A 337 16.32 -13.01 13.56
CA LEU A 337 16.34 -12.28 12.29
C LEU A 337 15.03 -12.54 11.52
N CYS A 338 14.27 -11.46 11.26
CA CYS A 338 12.95 -11.52 10.63
C CYS A 338 12.85 -10.76 9.30
N ARG A 339 13.73 -9.78 9.03
CA ARG A 339 13.79 -9.07 7.74
C ARG A 339 15.21 -8.73 7.34
N GLU A 340 15.47 -8.74 6.04
CA GLU A 340 16.66 -8.13 5.43
C GLU A 340 16.24 -7.24 4.26
N MET A 341 16.85 -6.07 4.12
CA MET A 341 16.52 -5.07 3.09
C MET A 341 17.82 -4.39 2.65
N LYS A 342 17.94 -4.07 1.36
CA LYS A 342 19.14 -3.44 0.79
C LYS A 342 18.79 -2.15 0.03
N PHE A 343 19.69 -1.18 0.13
CA PHE A 343 19.64 0.08 -0.61
C PHE A 343 21.06 0.61 -0.83
N SER A 344 21.23 1.60 -1.71
CA SER A 344 22.54 2.16 -2.03
C SER A 344 22.52 3.68 -1.91
N ILE A 345 23.66 4.26 -1.53
CA ILE A 345 23.88 5.72 -1.48
C ILE A 345 24.87 6.09 -2.58
N GLY A 346 24.50 7.09 -3.38
CA GLY A 346 25.29 7.59 -4.49
C GLY A 346 26.51 8.41 -4.02
N PRO A 347 27.50 8.66 -4.90
CA PRO A 347 28.64 9.53 -4.60
C PRO A 347 28.25 10.99 -4.26
N ASP A 348 27.03 11.40 -4.57
CA ASP A 348 26.43 12.70 -4.22
C ASP A 348 25.77 12.71 -2.82
N GLY A 349 25.85 11.58 -2.10
CA GLY A 349 25.25 11.38 -0.78
C GLY A 349 23.74 11.18 -0.78
N LYS A 350 23.12 10.99 -1.95
CA LYS A 350 21.68 10.76 -2.06
C LYS A 350 21.35 9.27 -2.15
N LEU A 351 20.12 8.94 -1.82
CA LEU A 351 19.58 7.60 -2.04
C LEU A 351 19.51 7.31 -3.54
N VAL A 352 20.09 6.19 -3.98
CA VAL A 352 20.06 5.76 -5.38
C VAL A 352 18.63 5.32 -5.73
N ASP A 353 18.06 5.88 -6.81
CA ASP A 353 16.80 5.37 -7.38
C ASP A 353 17.07 4.00 -8.01
N ASN A 354 16.36 2.99 -7.52
CA ASN A 354 16.40 1.62 -8.07
C ASN A 354 15.50 1.45 -9.31
N GLY A 355 14.93 2.56 -9.82
CA GLY A 355 14.05 2.62 -10.99
C GLY A 355 12.59 2.31 -10.68
N LEU A 356 12.26 1.76 -9.50
CA LEU A 356 10.89 1.37 -9.17
C LEU A 356 9.96 2.56 -9.03
N VAL A 357 10.45 3.67 -8.44
CA VAL A 357 9.67 4.89 -8.23
C VAL A 357 9.30 5.51 -9.58
N ALA A 358 10.29 5.70 -10.45
CA ALA A 358 10.12 6.27 -11.78
C ALA A 358 9.25 5.39 -12.70
N ALA A 359 9.57 4.09 -12.81
CA ALA A 359 8.85 3.17 -13.70
C ALA A 359 7.37 3.04 -13.36
N ASN A 360 7.03 3.08 -12.06
CA ASN A 360 5.67 2.83 -11.58
C ASN A 360 4.88 4.08 -11.20
N LYS A 361 5.46 5.27 -11.47
CA LYS A 361 4.93 6.59 -11.13
C LYS A 361 4.50 6.65 -9.66
N ILE A 362 5.39 6.21 -8.76
CA ILE A 362 5.13 6.19 -7.32
C ILE A 362 5.26 7.62 -6.80
N ASN A 363 4.13 8.32 -6.74
CA ASN A 363 4.01 9.71 -6.30
C ASN A 363 4.16 9.83 -4.76
N SER A 364 5.34 9.51 -4.23
CA SER A 364 5.58 9.32 -2.79
C SER A 364 6.97 9.84 -2.39
N PRO A 365 7.15 10.41 -1.19
CA PRO A 365 8.48 10.78 -0.65
C PRO A 365 9.31 9.55 -0.19
N TYR A 366 8.90 8.34 -0.58
CA TYR A 366 9.53 7.08 -0.18
C TYR A 366 10.12 6.40 -1.40
N THR A 367 11.35 5.91 -1.29
CA THR A 367 11.86 4.92 -2.24
C THR A 367 11.36 3.54 -1.82
N VAL A 368 10.62 2.88 -2.70
CA VAL A 368 10.20 1.49 -2.50
C VAL A 368 11.38 0.58 -2.79
N VAL A 369 11.66 -0.37 -1.88
CA VAL A 369 12.73 -1.36 -2.01
C VAL A 369 12.21 -2.76 -1.72
N PRO A 370 12.75 -3.81 -2.36
CA PRO A 370 12.45 -5.20 -1.99
C PRO A 370 12.97 -5.53 -0.58
N VAL A 371 12.15 -6.25 0.17
CA VAL A 371 12.45 -6.77 1.50
C VAL A 371 12.37 -8.29 1.46
N LYS A 372 13.41 -8.94 1.96
CA LYS A 372 13.45 -10.37 2.19
C LYS A 372 12.77 -10.68 3.52
N VAL A 373 11.69 -11.46 3.47
CA VAL A 373 11.03 -12.00 4.66
C VAL A 373 11.85 -13.19 5.16
N VAL A 374 12.27 -13.15 6.42
CA VAL A 374 13.14 -14.16 7.06
C VAL A 374 12.45 -14.76 8.28
N GLY A 375 12.72 -16.02 8.58
CA GLY A 375 12.15 -16.71 9.75
C GLY A 375 10.69 -17.11 9.55
N THR A 376 10.00 -17.37 10.67
CA THR A 376 8.66 -17.98 10.69
C THR A 376 7.64 -17.19 11.52
N LEU A 377 8.01 -16.01 12.02
CA LEU A 377 7.20 -15.23 12.97
C LEU A 377 5.93 -14.63 12.36
N ASP A 378 5.90 -14.44 11.04
CA ASP A 378 4.72 -14.02 10.27
C ASP A 378 3.64 -15.12 10.13
N GLY A 379 3.93 -16.34 10.58
CA GLY A 379 3.06 -17.50 10.41
C GLY A 379 2.88 -17.88 8.94
N GLN A 380 1.66 -18.27 8.57
CA GLN A 380 1.31 -18.60 7.19
C GLN A 380 0.97 -17.33 6.40
N TRP A 381 1.67 -17.11 5.29
CA TRP A 381 1.44 -15.99 4.38
C TRP A 381 1.66 -16.42 2.92
N GLN A 382 1.34 -15.55 1.95
CA GLN A 382 1.46 -15.84 0.52
C GLN A 382 2.69 -15.16 -0.14
N PRO A 383 3.83 -15.86 -0.35
CA PRO A 383 5.08 -15.24 -0.83
C PRO A 383 5.01 -14.63 -2.22
N MET A 384 4.02 -15.01 -3.02
CA MET A 384 3.85 -14.56 -4.40
C MET A 384 2.75 -13.51 -4.57
N ALA A 385 2.03 -13.12 -3.51
CA ALA A 385 0.95 -12.15 -3.56
C ALA A 385 1.40 -10.80 -4.16
N TRP A 386 2.68 -10.44 -4.00
CA TRP A 386 3.23 -9.22 -4.60
C TRP A 386 3.13 -9.16 -6.13
N LYS A 387 3.06 -10.31 -6.83
CA LYS A 387 2.97 -10.36 -8.30
C LYS A 387 1.62 -9.90 -8.83
N THR A 388 0.56 -10.07 -8.04
CA THR A 388 -0.82 -9.80 -8.48
C THR A 388 -1.50 -8.73 -7.65
N ASP A 389 -1.16 -8.61 -6.35
CA ASP A 389 -1.98 -7.89 -5.38
C ASP A 389 -1.32 -6.60 -4.86
N VAL A 390 -0.03 -6.37 -5.17
CA VAL A 390 0.68 -5.12 -4.78
C VAL A 390 -0.11 -3.90 -5.21
N PHE A 391 -0.27 -2.95 -4.28
CA PHE A 391 -1.12 -1.77 -4.45
C PHE A 391 -2.49 -2.13 -5.05
N TYR A 392 -3.13 -3.16 -4.48
CA TYR A 392 -4.48 -3.59 -4.82
C TYR A 392 -4.64 -3.91 -6.31
N GLY A 393 -3.80 -4.77 -6.88
CA GLY A 393 -3.89 -5.12 -8.31
C GLY A 393 -3.08 -4.22 -9.25
N ASN A 394 -2.14 -3.44 -8.72
CA ASN A 394 -1.27 -2.54 -9.50
C ASN A 394 0.22 -2.94 -9.27
N PRO A 395 0.65 -4.13 -9.73
CA PRO A 395 1.99 -4.65 -9.46
C PRO A 395 3.09 -3.76 -10.02
N LEU A 396 4.24 -3.77 -9.36
CA LEU A 396 5.38 -2.92 -9.70
C LEU A 396 6.22 -3.53 -10.83
N GLN A 397 6.29 -2.85 -11.97
CA GLN A 397 7.24 -3.12 -13.04
C GLN A 397 8.67 -3.03 -12.49
N GLY A 398 9.48 -4.05 -12.78
CA GLY A 398 10.87 -4.17 -12.32
C GLY A 398 11.03 -4.66 -10.87
N PHE A 399 9.95 -4.77 -10.09
CA PHE A 399 10.04 -5.30 -8.73
C PHE A 399 10.20 -6.82 -8.74
N THR A 400 11.09 -7.33 -7.90
CA THR A 400 11.26 -8.75 -7.60
C THR A 400 11.51 -8.89 -6.11
N ALA A 401 10.69 -9.68 -5.41
CA ALA A 401 10.95 -10.01 -4.01
C ALA A 401 12.20 -10.93 -3.91
N PRO A 402 13.07 -10.76 -2.90
CA PRO A 402 14.31 -11.53 -2.77
C PRO A 402 14.14 -12.96 -2.25
#